data_AF-A0A937KMM7-F1
#
_entry.id   AF-A0A937KMM7-F1
#
_cell.length_a   1.000
_cell.length_b   1.000
_cell.length_c   1.000
_cell.angle_alpha   90.00
_cell.angle_beta   90.00
_cell.angle_gamma   90.00
#
_symmetry.space_group_name_H-M   'P 1'
#
loop_
_entity.id
_entity.type
_entity.pdbx_description
1 polymer ?
#
loop_
_entity_poly.entity_id
_entity_poly.type
_entity_poly.pdbx_seq_one_letter_code
_entity_poly.pdbx_strand_id
1 'polypeptide(L)' 'MHAHDAAVERGEFGYLDPRTGLFVMTATYHLDRGQCCHNGCRHCPYTGAGEGL' A
#
# COMPACT_ATOMS: atom_id res chain seq x y z
N MET A 1 0.89 10.50 7.77
CA MET A 1 -0.05 9.68 6.98
C MET A 1 -0.57 10.42 5.74
N HIS A 2 -0.39 11.74 5.63
CA HIS A 2 -0.88 12.52 4.49
C HIS A 2 -0.36 12.11 3.10
N ALA A 3 0.86 11.55 2.97
CA ALA A 3 1.40 11.16 1.67
C ALA A 3 0.66 9.95 1.06
N HIS A 4 0.19 9.02 1.90
CA HIS A 4 -0.65 7.90 1.47
C HIS A 4 -2.00 8.42 0.97
N ASP A 5 -2.68 9.21 1.80
CA ASP A 5 -4.04 9.68 1.50
C ASP A 5 -4.05 10.53 0.23
N ALA A 6 -3.07 11.44 0.08
CA ALA A 6 -2.92 12.25 -1.13
C ALA A 6 -2.69 11.40 -2.39
N ALA A 7 -1.90 10.32 -2.30
CA ALA A 7 -1.70 9.42 -3.43
C ALA A 7 -2.98 8.65 -3.78
N VAL A 8 -3.75 8.22 -2.78
CA VAL A 8 -5.05 7.58 -2.98
C VAL A 8 -6.04 8.53 -3.65
N GLU A 9 -6.17 9.76 -3.16
CA GLU A 9 -7.06 10.78 -3.74
C GLU A 9 -6.71 11.12 -5.19
N ARG A 10 -5.42 11.10 -5.53
CA ARG A 10 -4.92 11.31 -6.91
C ARG A 10 -5.00 10.07 -7.79
N GLY A 11 -5.41 8.92 -7.25
CA GLY A 11 -5.43 7.65 -7.99
C GLY A 11 -4.03 7.14 -8.36
N GLU A 12 -3.00 7.52 -7.61
CA GLU A 12 -1.63 7.09 -7.84
C GLU A 12 -1.40 5.66 -7.33
N PHE A 13 -0.52 4.94 -8.02
CA PHE A 13 -0.09 3.58 -7.66
C PHE A 13 0.57 3.50 -6.28
N GLY A 14 1.23 4.58 -5.85
CA GLY A 14 2.05 4.60 -4.65
C GLY A 14 2.57 5.99 -4.35
N TYR A 15 3.35 6.09 -3.27
CA TYR A 15 3.96 7.33 -2.81
C TYR A 15 5.37 7.05 -2.27
N LEU A 16 6.22 8.07 -2.25
CA LEU A 16 7.49 8.02 -1.52
C LEU A 16 7.21 8.27 -0.04
N ASP A 17 7.52 7.30 0.83
CA ASP A 17 7.35 7.44 2.27
C ASP A 17 8.39 8.43 2.80
N PRO A 18 7.99 9.61 3.31
CA PRO A 18 8.92 10.66 3.71
C PRO A 18 9.77 10.29 4.93
N ARG A 19 9.42 9.21 5.63
CA ARG A 19 10.17 8.72 6.80
C ARG A 19 11.28 7.75 6.42
N THR A 20 11.04 6.89 5.43
CA THR A 20 11.99 5.84 5.05
C THR A 20 12.64 6.07 3.69
N GLY A 21 12.11 6.98 2.88
CA GLY A 21 12.54 7.20 1.49
C GLY A 21 12.14 6.08 0.53
N LEU A 22 11.42 5.06 1.01
CA LEU A 22 10.99 3.93 0.21
C LEU A 22 9.75 4.27 -0.60
N PHE A 23 9.67 3.69 -1.79
CA PHE A 23 8.43 3.70 -2.56
C PHE A 23 7.44 2.70 -1.93
N VAL A 24 6.25 3.18 -1.59
CA VAL A 24 5.18 2.39 -0.95
C VAL A 24 3.94 2.43 -1.81
N MET A 25 3.38 1.27 -2.11
CA MET A 25 2.18 1.10 -2.92
C MET A 25 0.94 1.49 -2.09
N THR A 26 -0.05 2.11 -2.74
CA THR A 26 -1.30 2.51 -2.09
C THR A 26 -2.17 1.30 -1.78
N ALA A 27 -3.06 1.43 -0.79
CA ALA A 27 -4.04 0.39 -0.47
C ALA A 27 -4.97 0.10 -1.66
N THR A 28 -5.38 1.14 -2.40
CA THR A 28 -6.20 1.01 -3.61
C THR A 28 -5.52 0.21 -4.70
N TYR A 29 -4.22 0.43 -4.92
CA TYR A 29 -3.46 -0.40 -5.86
C TYR A 29 -3.41 -1.87 -5.42
N HIS A 30 -3.23 -2.14 -4.13
CA HIS A 30 -3.26 -3.52 -3.64
C HIS A 30 -4.62 -4.20 -3.84
N LEU A 31 -5.72 -3.48 -3.67
CA LEU A 31 -7.07 -3.99 -3.94
C LEU A 31 -7.26 -4.32 -5.42
N ASP A 32 -6.79 -3.46 -6.33
CA ASP A 32 -6.82 -3.70 -7.79
C ASP A 32 -6.00 -4.94 -8.18
N ARG A 33 -4.79 -5.07 -7.61
CA ARG A 33 -3.92 -6.24 -7.80
C ARG A 33 -4.55 -7.54 -7.26
N GLY A 34 -5.38 -7.45 -6.22
CA GLY A 34 -6.07 -8.60 -5.63
C GLY A 34 -5.20 -9.50 -4.73
N GLN A 35 -3.97 -9.10 -4.39
CA GLN A 35 -3.08 -9.93 -3.55
C GLN A 35 -2.05 -9.10 -2.76
N CYS A 36 -1.57 -9.68 -1.65
CA CYS A 36 -0.48 -9.13 -0.85
C CYS A 36 0.85 -9.12 -1.64
N CYS A 37 1.63 -8.05 -1.48
CA CYS A 37 2.97 -7.94 -2.07
C CYS A 37 4.08 -8.56 -1.21
N HIS A 38 3.78 -8.94 0.04
CA HIS A 38 4.71 -9.51 1.03
C HIS A 38 5.92 -8.63 1.41
N ASN A 39 5.89 -7.33 1.09
CA ASN A 39 6.93 -6.35 1.45
C ASN A 39 6.68 -5.63 2.78
N GLY A 40 5.73 -6.09 3.60
CA GLY A 40 5.43 -5.48 4.89
C GLY A 40 4.87 -4.05 4.79
N CYS A 41 4.09 -3.75 3.75
CA CYS A 41 3.49 -2.43 3.56
C CYS A 41 2.51 -2.11 4.69
N ARG A 42 2.67 -0.94 5.33
CA ARG A 42 1.88 -0.51 6.50
C ARG A 42 0.38 -0.35 6.22
N HIS A 43 0.01 -0.19 4.96
CA HIS A 43 -1.36 0.05 4.48
C HIS A 43 -1.86 -1.10 3.60
N CYS A 44 -1.22 -2.26 3.66
CA CYS A 44 -1.67 -3.41 2.89
C CYS A 44 -3.05 -3.84 3.43
N PRO A 45 -4.09 -3.90 2.59
CA PRO A 45 -5.41 -4.39 3.02
C PRO A 45 -5.38 -5.88 3.41
N TYR A 46 -4.31 -6.61 3.05
CA TYR A 46 -4.16 -8.04 3.30
C TYR A 46 -3.33 -8.40 4.54
N THR A 47 -2.71 -7.43 5.24
CA THR A 47 -1.80 -7.73 6.37
C THR A 47 -2.48 -8.20 7.68
N GLY A 48 -3.79 -8.47 7.65
CA GLY A 48 -4.53 -9.19 8.71
C GLY A 48 -5.29 -10.42 8.22
N ALA A 49 -5.25 -10.70 6.91
CA ALA A 49 -5.74 -11.94 6.31
C ALA A 49 -4.53 -12.87 6.13
N GLY A 50 -4.00 -13.34 7.26
CA GLY A 50 -3.01 -14.42 7.28
C GLY A 50 -3.63 -15.73 6.77
N GLU A 51 -2.77 -16.54 6.17
CA GLU A 51 -3.05 -17.80 5.46
C GLU A 51 -3.87 -17.64 4.16
N GLY A 52 -3.28 -17.86 2.99
CA GLY A 52 -2.70 -19.16 2.69
C GLY A 52 -3.85 -20.14 2.49
N LEU A 53 -4.23 -20.33 1.24
CA LEU A 53 -4.55 -21.68 0.78
C LEU A 53 -3.23 -22.43 0.66
#